data_AF-A0A7C3Z4T2-F1
#
_entry.id   AF-A0A7C3Z4T2-F1
#
_cell.length_a   1.000
_cell.length_b   1.000
_cell.length_c   1.000
_cell.angle_alpha   90.00
_cell.angle_beta   90.00
_cell.angle_gamma   90.00
#
_symmetry.space_group_name_H-M   'P 1'
#
loop_
_entity.id
_entity.type
_entity.pdbx_description
1 polymer ?
#
loop_
_entity_poly.entity_id
_entity_poly.type
_entity_poly.pdbx_seq_one_letter_code
_entity_poly.pdbx_strand_id
1 'polypeptide(L)'
;MQLPNIYASKNYKRLVFIPLACLLIAVFFIPRIPAGIDLRGGVLITIQTTSQVNLDDVKTALVDGLGVHEVSVKTAPSAGGGTGVEIEIEQNEKLAAAEIALRHFYEAYVDFTKADFEVASLNASINSGNATDLDRLKSELADAEARRSVTLSSMNSYAETVKANVEPFVGQISISNDMDAGKMKDALSTAYAEAKSIYKERVLSILRSKMDFTEFTYKDVSPSLSEFFLQKTIQVVIISFILTAVVVVAVFRSLVPSFAVMFGAMNDIIFALGAMGLFGIPMTLASLGALLMLIGYSLDTDILLTSRIMKRTEGTPQERAYGAMKTGMLMTTTTILSFGVLFILSMLTQLSTYYQISAVAICGLIGDLIATWCTNAVIVLWSVESKAGKI
;
A
#
# COMPACT_ATOMS: atom_id res chain seq x y z
N MET A 1 35.35 19.26 9.30
CA MET A 1 35.16 19.24 10.77
C MET A 1 35.34 17.81 11.26
N GLN A 2 36.18 17.57 12.27
CA GLN A 2 36.27 16.25 12.90
C GLN A 2 35.11 16.12 13.90
N LEU A 3 34.15 15.22 13.62
CA LEU A 3 33.06 14.91 14.55
C LEU A 3 33.62 14.37 15.88
N PRO A 4 33.13 14.75 17.06
CA PRO A 4 33.61 14.17 18.31
C PRO A 4 33.31 12.66 18.39
N ASN A 5 34.25 11.86 18.92
CA ASN A 5 34.05 10.41 19.08
C ASN A 5 33.15 10.12 20.29
N ILE A 6 31.87 9.87 20.02
CA ILE A 6 30.85 9.57 21.03
C ILE A 6 31.08 8.23 21.77
N TYR A 7 31.84 7.30 21.17
CA TYR A 7 32.13 5.98 21.73
C TYR A 7 33.37 5.95 22.62
N ALA A 8 34.15 7.02 22.67
CA ALA A 8 35.37 7.10 23.49
C ALA A 8 35.08 7.19 25.00
N SER A 9 33.85 7.53 25.39
CA SER A 9 33.46 7.66 26.80
C SER A 9 33.10 6.30 27.42
N LYS A 10 33.47 6.06 28.69
CA LYS A 10 33.09 4.85 29.46
C LYS A 10 31.57 4.64 29.58
N ASN A 11 30.77 5.68 29.31
CA ASN A 11 29.32 5.71 29.47
C ASN A 11 28.54 5.59 28.14
N TYR A 12 29.18 5.19 27.04
CA TYR A 12 28.54 5.05 25.73
C TYR A 12 27.26 4.19 25.75
N LYS A 13 27.15 3.25 26.72
CA LYS A 13 25.94 2.44 26.93
C LYS A 13 24.67 3.23 27.22
N ARG A 14 24.80 4.45 27.77
CA ARG A 14 23.66 5.34 28.03
C ARG A 14 23.08 5.94 26.74
N LEU A 15 23.77 5.86 25.61
CA LEU A 15 23.26 6.36 24.34
C LEU A 15 21.98 5.66 23.90
N VAL A 16 21.75 4.40 24.33
CA VAL A 16 20.54 3.61 24.00
C VAL A 16 19.25 4.25 24.55
N PHE A 17 19.32 5.08 25.58
CA PHE A 17 18.12 5.72 26.14
C PHE A 17 17.46 6.72 25.18
N ILE A 18 18.24 7.37 24.32
CA ILE A 18 17.74 8.32 23.32
C ILE A 18 16.81 7.64 22.31
N PRO A 19 17.26 6.62 21.53
CA PRO A 19 16.41 5.89 20.61
C PRO A 19 15.26 5.19 21.31
N LEU A 20 15.44 4.66 22.54
CA LEU A 20 14.35 4.04 23.27
C LEU A 20 13.21 5.03 23.54
N ALA A 21 13.53 6.27 23.98
CA ALA A 21 12.54 7.32 24.18
C ALA A 21 11.88 7.72 22.86
N CYS A 22 12.65 7.87 21.79
CA CYS A 22 12.12 8.18 20.47
C CYS A 22 11.21 7.04 19.94
N LEU A 23 11.52 5.78 20.24
CA LEU A 23 10.73 4.62 19.83
C LEU A 23 9.39 4.57 20.55
N LEU A 24 9.35 4.89 21.84
CA LEU A 24 8.10 5.03 22.59
C LEU A 24 7.21 6.14 22.00
N ILE A 25 7.81 7.27 21.65
CA ILE A 25 7.10 8.36 20.95
C ILE A 25 6.59 7.85 19.60
N ALA A 26 7.43 7.19 18.81
CA ALA A 26 7.06 6.65 17.51
C ALA A 26 5.85 5.72 17.61
N VAL A 27 5.89 4.73 18.51
CA VAL A 27 4.79 3.77 18.73
C VAL A 27 3.48 4.47 19.12
N PHE A 28 3.54 5.55 19.90
CA PHE A 28 2.35 6.32 20.26
C PHE A 28 1.65 6.96 19.05
N PHE A 29 2.41 7.34 18.01
CA PHE A 29 1.86 7.96 16.81
C PHE A 29 1.42 6.96 15.73
N ILE A 30 1.91 5.71 15.74
CA ILE A 30 1.57 4.69 14.72
C ILE A 30 0.05 4.52 14.51
N PRO A 31 -0.82 4.47 15.54
CA PRO A 31 -2.26 4.33 15.34
C PRO A 31 -2.91 5.51 14.59
N ARG A 32 -2.21 6.65 14.45
CA ARG A 32 -2.71 7.86 13.79
C ARG A 32 -2.36 7.92 12.31
N ILE A 33 -1.71 6.90 11.74
CA ILE A 33 -1.36 6.86 10.32
C ILE A 33 -2.66 6.76 9.50
N PRO A 34 -2.98 7.74 8.64
CA PRO A 34 -4.12 7.61 7.75
C PRO A 34 -3.84 6.55 6.69
N ALA A 35 -4.74 5.61 6.47
CA ALA A 35 -4.61 4.70 5.33
C ALA A 35 -4.98 5.46 4.04
N GLY A 36 -4.13 5.36 3.02
CA GLY A 36 -4.35 6.02 1.74
C GLY A 36 -5.39 5.30 0.89
N ILE A 37 -5.88 5.99 -0.15
CA ILE A 37 -6.90 5.46 -1.08
C ILE A 37 -6.46 4.16 -1.77
N ASP A 38 -5.17 3.96 -2.00
CA ASP A 38 -4.70 2.70 -2.60
C ASP A 38 -5.03 1.47 -1.73
N LEU A 39 -5.09 1.64 -0.41
CA LEU A 39 -5.38 0.56 0.55
C LEU A 39 -6.84 0.55 1.03
N ARG A 40 -7.47 1.73 1.11
CA ARG A 40 -8.88 1.86 1.54
C ARG A 40 -9.90 1.68 0.41
N GLY A 41 -9.51 1.93 -0.84
CA GLY A 41 -10.42 2.10 -1.96
C GLY A 41 -11.08 3.49 -1.92
N GLY A 42 -11.57 3.94 -3.07
CA GLY A 42 -12.25 5.23 -3.20
C GLY A 42 -11.72 6.08 -4.34
N VAL A 43 -11.98 7.39 -4.26
CA VAL A 43 -11.73 8.35 -5.31
C VAL A 43 -10.79 9.43 -4.81
N LEU A 44 -9.67 9.60 -5.52
CA LEU A 44 -8.70 10.66 -5.31
C LEU A 44 -8.83 11.69 -6.42
N ILE A 45 -9.08 12.94 -6.05
CA ILE A 45 -9.16 14.06 -6.99
C ILE A 45 -8.09 15.07 -6.62
N THR A 46 -7.23 15.40 -7.57
CA THR A 46 -6.23 16.46 -7.41
C THR A 46 -6.59 17.60 -8.33
N ILE A 47 -6.73 18.80 -7.75
CA ILE A 47 -7.20 19.99 -8.44
C ILE A 47 -6.20 21.13 -8.23
N GLN A 48 -5.93 21.88 -9.29
CA GLN A 48 -5.22 23.14 -9.17
C GLN A 48 -6.20 24.31 -9.29
N THR A 49 -6.21 25.18 -8.28
CA THR A 49 -7.05 26.38 -8.28
C THR A 49 -6.24 27.61 -7.89
N THR A 50 -6.62 28.77 -8.40
CA THR A 50 -6.03 30.07 -8.08
C THR A 50 -6.85 30.85 -7.04
N SER A 51 -8.05 30.36 -6.72
CA SER A 51 -8.97 30.99 -5.76
C SER A 51 -8.72 30.47 -4.34
N GLN A 52 -8.96 31.30 -3.32
CA GLN A 52 -9.01 30.83 -1.93
C GLN A 52 -10.20 29.88 -1.78
N VAL A 53 -9.93 28.63 -1.41
CA VAL A 53 -10.95 27.61 -1.18
C VAL A 53 -11.17 27.45 0.31
N ASN A 54 -12.43 27.53 0.73
CA ASN A 54 -12.82 27.11 2.08
C ASN A 54 -12.97 25.58 2.09
N LEU A 55 -12.02 24.91 2.76
CA LEU A 55 -11.96 23.45 2.80
C LEU A 55 -13.16 22.83 3.51
N ASP A 56 -13.67 23.50 4.54
CA ASP A 56 -14.81 23.01 5.32
C ASP A 56 -16.11 23.08 4.51
N ASP A 57 -16.27 24.11 3.68
CA ASP A 57 -17.43 24.25 2.79
C ASP A 57 -17.43 23.19 1.69
N VAL A 58 -16.24 22.88 1.12
CA VAL A 58 -16.09 21.81 0.13
C VAL A 58 -16.37 20.45 0.76
N LYS A 59 -15.82 20.19 1.94
CA LYS A 59 -16.06 18.96 2.68
C LYS A 59 -17.55 18.75 2.97
N THR A 60 -18.22 19.78 3.50
CA THR A 60 -19.65 19.72 3.82
C THR A 60 -20.50 19.50 2.58
N ALA A 61 -20.21 20.21 1.47
CA ALA A 61 -20.94 20.05 0.22
C ALA A 61 -20.78 18.65 -0.40
N LEU A 62 -19.61 18.02 -0.26
CA LEU A 62 -19.38 16.65 -0.72
C LEU A 62 -20.07 15.63 0.18
N VAL A 63 -20.00 15.79 1.50
CA VAL A 63 -20.69 14.92 2.47
C VAL A 63 -22.21 14.95 2.24
N ASP A 64 -22.80 16.14 2.21
CA ASP A 64 -24.25 16.31 2.02
C ASP A 64 -24.69 15.92 0.60
N GLY A 65 -23.88 16.27 -0.40
CA GLY A 65 -24.20 16.06 -1.82
C GLY A 65 -24.03 14.61 -2.28
N LEU A 66 -23.19 13.81 -1.63
CA LEU A 66 -22.92 12.40 -1.98
C LEU A 66 -23.48 11.41 -0.96
N GLY A 67 -23.82 11.86 0.25
CA GLY A 67 -24.28 10.99 1.34
C GLY A 67 -23.17 10.06 1.86
N VAL A 68 -21.93 10.53 1.84
CA VAL A 68 -20.75 9.80 2.33
C VAL A 68 -20.44 10.21 3.77
N HIS A 69 -19.89 9.31 4.57
CA HIS A 69 -19.57 9.51 5.99
C HIS A 69 -18.28 10.31 6.22
N GLU A 70 -17.28 10.17 5.34
CA GLU A 70 -15.96 10.77 5.49
C GLU A 70 -15.39 11.27 4.14
N VAL A 71 -15.12 12.58 4.08
CA VAL A 71 -14.38 13.22 3.00
C VAL A 71 -13.15 13.91 3.61
N SER A 72 -11.97 13.60 3.08
CA SER A 72 -10.71 14.22 3.48
C SER A 72 -10.30 15.21 2.40
N VAL A 73 -10.24 16.49 2.76
CA VAL A 73 -9.77 17.56 1.86
C VAL A 73 -8.48 18.11 2.44
N LYS A 74 -7.40 18.02 1.66
CA LYS A 74 -6.07 18.49 2.03
C LYS A 74 -5.61 19.53 1.01
N THR A 75 -4.93 20.57 1.49
CA THR A 75 -4.28 21.54 0.61
C THR A 75 -2.80 21.23 0.49
N ALA A 76 -2.30 21.19 -0.74
CA ALA A 76 -0.89 21.21 -1.06
C ALA A 76 -0.50 22.63 -1.53
N PRO A 77 0.59 23.23 -1.00
CA PRO A 77 1.08 24.52 -1.50
C PRO A 77 1.46 24.46 -2.98
N SER A 78 1.20 25.52 -3.75
CA SER A 78 1.66 25.66 -5.15
C SER A 78 2.86 26.59 -5.27
N ALA A 79 3.85 26.21 -6.07
CA ALA A 79 4.97 27.08 -6.45
C ALA A 79 4.61 28.19 -7.46
N GLY A 80 3.37 28.22 -7.98
CA GLY A 80 2.89 29.18 -8.97
C GLY A 80 1.87 30.20 -8.47
N GLY A 81 1.66 30.31 -7.15
CA GLY A 81 0.69 31.23 -6.55
C GLY A 81 -0.76 30.71 -6.48
N GLY A 82 -1.00 29.45 -6.84
CA GLY A 82 -2.28 28.76 -6.63
C GLY A 82 -2.33 27.94 -5.33
N THR A 83 -3.45 27.27 -5.09
CA THR A 83 -3.61 26.23 -4.06
C THR A 83 -3.90 24.91 -4.76
N GLY A 84 -3.08 23.89 -4.53
CA GLY A 84 -3.41 22.52 -4.92
C GLY A 84 -4.37 21.96 -3.89
N VAL A 85 -5.50 21.40 -4.32
CA VAL A 85 -6.49 20.77 -3.44
C VAL A 85 -6.56 19.30 -3.78
N GLU A 86 -6.25 18.46 -2.80
CA GLU A 86 -6.36 17.00 -2.88
C GLU A 86 -7.59 16.58 -2.08
N ILE A 87 -8.54 15.93 -2.76
CA ILE A 87 -9.81 15.49 -2.21
C ILE A 87 -9.82 13.97 -2.27
N GLU A 88 -9.88 13.36 -1.10
CA GLU A 88 -10.01 11.94 -0.89
C GLU A 88 -11.47 11.66 -0.48
N ILE A 89 -12.20 10.99 -1.37
CA ILE A 89 -13.57 10.56 -1.12
C ILE A 89 -13.52 9.06 -0.90
N GLU A 90 -14.08 8.63 0.22
CA GLU A 90 -14.26 7.22 0.48
C GLU A 90 -15.15 6.54 -0.56
N GLN A 91 -15.11 5.22 -0.55
CA GLN A 91 -15.82 4.46 -1.53
C GLN A 91 -17.34 4.55 -1.35
N ASN A 92 -18.05 4.75 -2.47
CA ASN A 92 -19.50 4.63 -2.47
C ASN A 92 -19.91 3.16 -2.26
N GLU A 93 -20.64 2.87 -1.19
CA GLU A 93 -21.03 1.50 -0.80
C GLU A 93 -21.78 0.75 -1.91
N LYS A 94 -22.66 1.44 -2.64
CA LYS A 94 -23.43 0.81 -3.73
C LYS A 94 -22.56 0.47 -4.91
N LEU A 95 -21.69 1.39 -5.34
CA LEU A 95 -20.75 1.09 -6.42
C LEU A 95 -19.74 0.01 -6.02
N ALA A 96 -19.32 -0.03 -4.75
CA ALA A 96 -18.48 -1.09 -4.20
C ALA A 96 -19.16 -2.46 -4.29
N ALA A 97 -20.40 -2.55 -3.79
CA ALA A 97 -21.19 -3.78 -3.80
C ALA A 97 -21.51 -4.23 -5.23
N ALA A 98 -21.82 -3.29 -6.13
CA ALA A 98 -22.03 -3.57 -7.55
C ALA A 98 -20.77 -4.16 -8.20
N GLU A 99 -19.58 -3.63 -7.93
CA GLU A 99 -18.35 -4.15 -8.49
C GLU A 99 -18.03 -5.56 -7.98
N ILE A 100 -18.16 -5.78 -6.67
CA ILE A 100 -17.91 -7.10 -6.06
C ILE A 100 -18.87 -8.13 -6.65
N ALA A 101 -20.15 -7.79 -6.76
CA ALA A 101 -21.14 -8.66 -7.39
C ALA A 101 -20.85 -8.88 -8.89
N LEU A 102 -20.41 -7.86 -9.62
CA LEU A 102 -20.05 -7.97 -11.04
C LEU A 102 -18.84 -8.88 -11.24
N ARG A 103 -17.86 -8.86 -10.33
CA ARG A 103 -16.74 -9.79 -10.35
C ARG A 103 -17.21 -11.23 -10.15
N HIS A 104 -18.02 -11.49 -9.12
CA HIS A 104 -18.55 -12.84 -8.88
C HIS A 104 -19.48 -13.31 -10.02
N PHE A 105 -20.20 -12.38 -10.65
CA PHE A 105 -20.92 -12.64 -11.89
C PHE A 105 -19.98 -13.11 -13.00
N TYR A 106 -18.84 -12.45 -13.23
CA TYR A 106 -17.87 -12.88 -14.25
C TYR A 106 -17.26 -14.25 -13.94
N GLU A 107 -16.94 -14.53 -12.67
CA GLU A 107 -16.48 -15.83 -12.22
C GLU A 107 -17.54 -16.91 -12.52
N ALA A 108 -18.80 -16.67 -12.14
CA ALA A 108 -19.93 -17.56 -12.42
C ALA A 108 -20.21 -17.72 -13.92
N TYR A 109 -20.06 -16.66 -14.71
CA TYR A 109 -20.20 -16.68 -16.18
C TYR A 109 -19.15 -17.58 -16.84
N VAL A 110 -17.89 -17.51 -16.39
CA VAL A 110 -16.83 -18.40 -16.87
C VAL A 110 -17.15 -19.86 -16.52
N ASP A 111 -17.66 -20.14 -15.33
CA ASP A 111 -18.01 -21.51 -14.95
C ASP A 111 -19.29 -22.01 -15.63
N PHE A 112 -20.25 -21.12 -15.88
CA PHE A 112 -21.43 -21.40 -16.70
C PHE A 112 -21.04 -21.76 -18.13
N THR A 113 -20.19 -20.97 -18.78
CA THR A 113 -19.77 -21.25 -20.17
C THR A 113 -19.00 -22.57 -20.29
N LYS A 114 -18.19 -22.94 -19.29
CA LYS A 114 -17.55 -24.27 -19.23
C LYS A 114 -18.59 -25.38 -19.12
N ALA A 115 -19.56 -25.24 -18.22
CA ALA A 115 -20.62 -26.23 -18.03
C ALA A 115 -21.55 -26.35 -19.25
N ASP A 116 -21.89 -25.23 -19.90
CA ASP A 116 -22.71 -25.20 -21.12
C ASP A 116 -21.99 -25.87 -22.29
N PHE A 117 -20.67 -25.64 -22.43
CA PHE A 117 -19.83 -26.34 -23.39
C PHE A 117 -19.76 -27.85 -23.10
N GLU A 118 -19.61 -28.24 -21.83
CA GLU A 118 -19.60 -29.64 -21.40
C GLU A 118 -20.91 -30.34 -21.78
N VAL A 119 -22.05 -29.74 -21.45
CA VAL A 119 -23.39 -30.23 -21.82
C VAL A 119 -23.54 -30.36 -23.34
N ALA A 120 -23.10 -29.36 -24.11
CA ALA A 120 -23.15 -29.41 -25.57
C ALA A 120 -22.27 -30.54 -26.14
N SER A 121 -21.07 -30.74 -25.58
CA SER A 121 -20.16 -31.80 -25.99
C SER A 121 -20.70 -33.20 -25.69
N LEU A 122 -21.27 -33.40 -24.49
CA LEU A 122 -21.89 -34.66 -24.07
C LEU A 122 -23.12 -34.98 -24.92
N ASN A 123 -23.96 -33.98 -25.22
CA ASN A 123 -25.07 -34.14 -26.14
C ASN A 123 -24.62 -34.53 -27.56
N ALA A 124 -23.54 -33.93 -28.08
CA ALA A 124 -22.97 -34.32 -29.35
C ALA A 124 -22.41 -35.76 -29.35
N SER A 125 -21.78 -36.19 -28.25
CA SER A 125 -21.30 -37.57 -28.08
C SER A 125 -22.45 -38.58 -27.99
N ILE A 126 -23.52 -38.26 -27.26
CA ILE A 126 -24.73 -39.10 -27.16
C ILE A 126 -25.39 -39.25 -28.53
N ASN A 127 -25.48 -38.17 -29.31
CA ASN A 127 -26.09 -38.17 -30.64
C ASN A 127 -25.23 -38.86 -31.71
N SER A 128 -23.91 -38.97 -31.53
CA SER A 128 -22.98 -39.62 -32.48
C SER A 128 -22.79 -41.12 -32.26
N GLY A 129 -23.11 -41.64 -31.06
CA GLY A 129 -23.51 -43.03 -30.83
C GLY A 129 -22.40 -44.08 -30.57
N ASN A 130 -22.53 -44.80 -29.45
CA ASN A 130 -22.26 -46.24 -29.28
C ASN A 130 -23.03 -46.71 -28.02
N ALA A 131 -23.81 -47.79 -28.10
CA ALA A 131 -24.79 -48.18 -27.06
C ALA A 131 -24.17 -48.59 -25.70
N THR A 132 -22.89 -48.98 -25.69
CA THR A 132 -22.22 -49.55 -24.51
C THR A 132 -21.82 -48.52 -23.45
N ASP A 133 -21.71 -47.24 -23.81
CA ASP A 133 -21.34 -46.13 -22.91
C ASP A 133 -22.50 -45.17 -22.62
N LEU A 134 -23.70 -45.46 -23.15
CA LEU A 134 -24.82 -44.53 -23.15
C LEU A 134 -25.31 -44.18 -21.73
N ASP A 135 -25.36 -45.14 -20.82
CA ASP A 135 -25.82 -44.91 -19.45
C ASP A 135 -24.81 -44.07 -18.65
N ARG A 136 -23.51 -44.27 -18.89
CA ARG A 136 -22.45 -43.45 -18.30
C ARG A 136 -22.52 -42.02 -18.81
N LEU A 137 -22.64 -41.83 -20.12
CA LEU A 137 -22.76 -40.50 -20.74
C LEU A 137 -24.03 -39.76 -20.30
N LYS A 138 -25.15 -40.46 -20.11
CA LYS A 138 -26.38 -39.87 -19.57
C LYS A 138 -26.23 -39.45 -18.11
N SER A 139 -25.50 -40.22 -17.30
CA SER A 139 -25.20 -39.83 -15.91
C SER A 139 -24.29 -38.59 -15.89
N GLU A 140 -23.22 -38.58 -16.69
CA GLU A 140 -22.31 -37.42 -16.81
C GLU A 140 -23.05 -36.18 -17.34
N LEU A 141 -24.00 -36.35 -18.27
CA LEU A 141 -24.86 -35.27 -18.77
C LEU A 141 -25.74 -34.71 -17.66
N ALA A 142 -26.40 -35.56 -16.87
CA ALA A 142 -27.24 -35.12 -15.76
C ALA A 142 -26.44 -34.30 -14.73
N ASP A 143 -25.21 -34.73 -14.43
CA ASP A 143 -24.31 -33.98 -13.55
C ASP A 143 -23.88 -32.64 -14.16
N ALA A 144 -23.57 -32.61 -15.46
CA ALA A 144 -23.20 -31.38 -16.17
C ALA A 144 -24.38 -30.40 -16.27
N GLU A 145 -25.60 -30.88 -16.51
CA GLU A 145 -26.83 -30.08 -16.50
C GLU A 145 -27.15 -29.52 -15.11
N ALA A 146 -26.94 -30.32 -14.06
CA ALA A 146 -27.05 -29.85 -12.68
C ALA A 146 -26.04 -28.74 -12.38
N ARG A 147 -24.77 -28.92 -12.77
CA ARG A 147 -23.73 -27.87 -12.65
C ARG A 147 -24.13 -26.60 -13.40
N ARG A 148 -24.58 -26.72 -14.64
CA ARG A 148 -25.06 -25.60 -15.47
C ARG A 148 -26.22 -24.85 -14.83
N SER A 149 -27.18 -25.56 -14.23
CA SER A 149 -28.33 -24.94 -13.56
C SER A 149 -27.91 -24.17 -12.30
N VAL A 150 -26.98 -24.73 -11.51
CA VAL A 150 -26.45 -24.08 -10.30
C VAL A 150 -25.65 -22.83 -10.65
N THR A 151 -24.78 -22.89 -11.67
CA THR A 151 -24.00 -21.72 -12.10
C THR A 151 -24.89 -20.63 -12.68
N LEU A 152 -25.92 -20.98 -13.47
CA LEU A 152 -26.92 -20.03 -13.97
C LEU A 152 -27.70 -19.34 -12.84
N SER A 153 -28.12 -20.10 -11.81
CA SER A 153 -28.82 -19.54 -10.65
C SER A 153 -27.93 -18.57 -9.86
N SER A 154 -26.66 -18.93 -9.70
CA SER A 154 -25.66 -18.07 -9.03
C SER A 154 -25.43 -16.78 -9.84
N MET A 155 -25.29 -16.91 -11.16
CA MET A 155 -25.12 -15.79 -12.09
C MET A 155 -26.30 -14.81 -12.01
N ASN A 156 -27.54 -15.31 -12.02
CA ASN A 156 -28.74 -14.47 -11.86
C ASN A 156 -28.80 -13.77 -10.50
N SER A 157 -28.42 -14.45 -9.41
CA SER A 157 -28.35 -13.84 -8.08
C SER A 157 -27.36 -12.66 -8.02
N TYR A 158 -26.19 -12.81 -8.65
CA TYR A 158 -25.22 -11.72 -8.74
C TYR A 158 -25.69 -10.60 -9.65
N ALA A 159 -26.33 -10.93 -10.78
CA ALA A 159 -26.91 -9.95 -11.69
C ALA A 159 -27.95 -9.04 -10.99
N GLU A 160 -28.85 -9.62 -10.19
CA GLU A 160 -29.82 -8.87 -9.38
C GLU A 160 -29.13 -7.97 -8.34
N THR A 161 -28.05 -8.46 -7.73
CA THR A 161 -27.27 -7.65 -6.77
C THR A 161 -26.60 -6.45 -7.46
N VAL A 162 -26.02 -6.64 -8.65
CA VAL A 162 -25.45 -5.53 -9.45
C VAL A 162 -26.54 -4.53 -9.79
N LYS A 163 -27.68 -5.01 -10.32
CA LYS A 163 -28.81 -4.18 -10.71
C LYS A 163 -29.32 -3.32 -9.56
N ALA A 164 -29.62 -3.92 -8.41
CA ALA A 164 -30.11 -3.21 -7.23
C ALA A 164 -29.19 -2.07 -6.76
N ASN A 165 -27.88 -2.23 -6.95
CA ASN A 165 -26.88 -1.24 -6.56
C ASN A 165 -26.59 -0.18 -7.63
N VAL A 166 -26.83 -0.48 -8.91
CA VAL A 166 -26.56 0.41 -10.05
C VAL A 166 -27.79 1.25 -10.45
N GLU A 167 -29.00 0.70 -10.31
CA GLU A 167 -30.26 1.40 -10.63
C GLU A 167 -30.43 2.80 -9.99
N PRO A 168 -29.95 3.06 -8.75
CA PRO A 168 -30.00 4.40 -8.16
C PRO A 168 -29.23 5.47 -8.96
N PHE A 169 -28.33 5.08 -9.87
CA PHE A 169 -27.53 5.98 -10.68
C PHE A 169 -28.03 6.08 -12.12
N VAL A 170 -28.30 4.95 -12.77
CA VAL A 170 -28.64 4.89 -14.21
C VAL A 170 -30.15 4.79 -14.49
N GLY A 171 -30.98 4.62 -13.45
CA GLY A 171 -32.40 4.30 -13.60
C GLY A 171 -32.64 2.80 -13.81
N GLN A 172 -33.86 2.42 -14.21
CA GLN A 172 -34.23 1.01 -14.37
C GLN A 172 -33.45 0.33 -15.50
N ILE A 173 -32.94 -0.87 -15.22
CA ILE A 173 -32.19 -1.68 -16.18
C ILE A 173 -33.00 -2.92 -16.52
N SER A 174 -33.24 -3.14 -17.82
CA SER A 174 -33.97 -4.31 -18.33
C SER A 174 -33.06 -5.54 -18.41
N ILE A 175 -32.74 -6.14 -17.26
CA ILE A 175 -32.10 -7.46 -17.17
C ILE A 175 -33.15 -8.47 -16.73
N SER A 176 -33.29 -9.56 -17.49
CA SER A 176 -34.21 -10.67 -17.23
C SER A 176 -33.46 -12.00 -17.17
N ASN A 177 -33.98 -12.94 -16.38
CA ASN A 177 -33.39 -14.27 -16.19
C ASN A 177 -33.35 -15.12 -17.47
N ASP A 178 -34.20 -14.80 -18.45
CA ASP A 178 -34.28 -15.47 -19.75
C ASP A 178 -33.33 -14.85 -20.80
N MET A 179 -32.58 -13.80 -20.42
CA MET A 179 -31.62 -13.16 -21.31
C MET A 179 -30.44 -14.09 -21.58
N ASP A 180 -29.94 -14.08 -22.81
CA ASP A 180 -28.69 -14.72 -23.16
C ASP A 180 -27.55 -14.29 -22.21
N ALA A 181 -26.76 -15.24 -21.73
CA ALA A 181 -25.72 -14.99 -20.73
C ALA A 181 -24.68 -13.96 -21.20
N GLY A 182 -24.35 -13.95 -22.50
CA GLY A 182 -23.43 -12.97 -23.08
C GLY A 182 -24.04 -11.57 -23.10
N LYS A 183 -25.31 -11.45 -23.50
CA LYS A 183 -26.04 -10.16 -23.45
C LYS A 183 -26.20 -9.64 -22.02
N MET A 184 -26.45 -10.52 -21.06
CA MET A 184 -26.56 -10.17 -19.64
C MET A 184 -25.23 -9.60 -19.13
N LYS A 185 -24.11 -10.26 -19.47
CA LYS A 185 -22.76 -9.78 -19.15
C LYS A 185 -22.51 -8.38 -19.70
N ASP A 186 -22.82 -8.16 -20.98
CA ASP A 186 -22.59 -6.86 -21.64
C ASP A 186 -23.47 -5.76 -21.03
N ALA A 187 -24.75 -6.06 -20.77
CA ALA A 187 -25.69 -5.12 -20.13
C ALA A 187 -25.23 -4.71 -18.73
N LEU A 188 -24.82 -5.66 -17.89
CA LEU A 188 -24.33 -5.40 -16.54
C LEU A 188 -23.05 -4.57 -16.54
N SER A 189 -22.10 -4.91 -17.42
CA SER A 189 -20.83 -4.19 -17.52
C SER A 189 -21.04 -2.74 -18.00
N THR A 190 -21.96 -2.53 -18.93
CA THR A 190 -22.32 -1.21 -19.46
C THR A 190 -23.01 -0.37 -18.39
N ALA A 191 -23.99 -0.94 -17.69
CA ALA A 191 -24.69 -0.24 -16.62
C ALA A 191 -23.75 0.17 -15.49
N TYR A 192 -22.83 -0.71 -15.08
CA TYR A 192 -21.82 -0.39 -14.06
C TYR A 192 -20.88 0.74 -14.52
N ALA A 193 -20.39 0.69 -15.77
CA ALA A 193 -19.54 1.73 -16.33
C ALA A 193 -20.26 3.10 -16.40
N GLU A 194 -21.53 3.10 -16.79
CA GLU A 194 -22.36 4.30 -16.83
C GLU A 194 -22.60 4.87 -15.43
N ALA A 195 -22.90 4.02 -14.44
CA ALA A 195 -23.07 4.43 -13.05
C ALA A 195 -21.83 5.12 -12.48
N LYS A 196 -20.64 4.57 -12.76
CA LYS A 196 -19.35 5.15 -12.38
C LYS A 196 -19.12 6.50 -13.06
N SER A 197 -19.50 6.64 -14.32
CA SER A 197 -19.43 7.90 -15.06
C SER A 197 -20.36 8.97 -14.46
N ILE A 198 -21.61 8.60 -14.16
CA ILE A 198 -22.59 9.49 -13.52
C ILE A 198 -22.12 9.93 -12.13
N TYR A 199 -21.58 9.00 -11.34
CA TYR A 199 -21.02 9.33 -10.02
C TYR A 199 -19.86 10.32 -10.14
N LYS A 200 -18.94 10.09 -11.07
CA LYS A 200 -17.83 11.01 -11.37
C LYS A 200 -18.35 12.41 -11.72
N GLU A 201 -19.31 12.53 -12.63
CA GLU A 201 -19.88 13.83 -13.01
C GLU A 201 -20.62 14.51 -11.85
N ARG A 202 -21.32 13.75 -11.00
CA ARG A 202 -21.93 14.28 -9.77
C ARG A 202 -20.89 14.86 -8.83
N VAL A 203 -19.77 14.16 -8.62
CA VAL A 203 -18.67 14.68 -7.80
C VAL A 203 -18.09 15.97 -8.40
N LEU A 204 -17.80 15.97 -9.71
CA LEU A 204 -17.23 17.14 -10.39
C LEU A 204 -18.17 18.35 -10.41
N SER A 205 -19.48 18.14 -10.55
CA SER A 205 -20.48 19.22 -10.51
C SER A 205 -20.59 19.86 -9.12
N ILE A 206 -20.53 19.07 -8.04
CA ILE A 206 -20.48 19.61 -6.67
C ILE A 206 -19.20 20.45 -6.50
N LEU A 207 -18.06 19.95 -6.97
CA LEU A 207 -16.79 20.67 -6.87
C LEU A 207 -16.81 21.98 -7.66
N ARG A 208 -17.30 21.98 -8.91
CA ARG A 208 -17.44 23.19 -9.73
C ARG A 208 -18.36 24.24 -9.11
N SER A 209 -19.30 23.85 -8.24
CA SER A 209 -20.15 24.81 -7.51
C SER A 209 -19.44 25.54 -6.38
N LYS A 210 -18.31 25.01 -5.90
CA LYS A 210 -17.57 25.53 -4.74
C LYS A 210 -16.17 26.04 -5.08
N MET A 211 -15.61 25.61 -6.20
CA MET A 211 -14.27 26.01 -6.62
C MET A 211 -14.16 26.07 -8.14
N ASP A 212 -13.45 27.07 -8.63
CA ASP A 212 -13.08 27.19 -10.03
C ASP A 212 -11.78 26.43 -10.30
N PHE A 213 -11.82 25.53 -11.27
CA PHE A 213 -10.64 24.80 -11.72
C PHE A 213 -10.78 24.41 -13.19
N THR A 214 -9.65 24.48 -13.90
CA THR A 214 -9.55 24.11 -15.32
C THR A 214 -8.97 22.71 -15.50
N GLU A 215 -8.05 22.34 -14.62
CA GLU A 215 -7.35 21.06 -14.67
C GLU A 215 -7.60 20.26 -13.40
N PHE A 216 -7.92 18.97 -13.58
CA PHE A 216 -8.08 18.03 -12.50
C PHE A 216 -7.57 16.65 -12.91
N THR A 217 -7.08 15.90 -11.94
CA THR A 217 -6.80 14.46 -12.07
C THR A 217 -7.83 13.71 -11.25
N TYR A 218 -8.46 12.69 -11.84
CA TYR A 218 -9.42 11.81 -11.17
C TYR A 218 -8.86 10.39 -11.19
N LYS A 219 -8.46 9.89 -10.01
CA LYS A 219 -7.98 8.54 -9.81
C LYS A 219 -9.01 7.78 -8.99
N ASP A 220 -9.53 6.70 -9.55
CA ASP A 220 -10.48 5.82 -8.90
C ASP A 220 -9.78 4.50 -8.61
N VAL A 221 -9.79 4.09 -7.35
CA VAL A 221 -9.26 2.82 -6.89
C VAL A 221 -10.40 1.99 -6.36
N SER A 222 -10.58 0.83 -6.98
CA SER A 222 -11.67 -0.06 -6.66
C SER A 222 -11.42 -0.91 -5.40
N PRO A 223 -12.46 -1.45 -4.74
CA PRO A 223 -12.29 -2.20 -3.49
C PRO A 223 -11.50 -3.48 -3.74
N SER A 224 -11.81 -4.15 -4.85
CA SER A 224 -11.15 -5.38 -5.26
C SER A 224 -9.65 -5.16 -5.52
N LEU A 225 -9.30 -4.00 -6.09
CA LEU A 225 -7.92 -3.61 -6.33
C LEU A 225 -7.20 -3.26 -5.03
N SER A 226 -7.85 -2.53 -4.12
CA SER A 226 -7.30 -2.21 -2.81
C SER A 226 -7.09 -3.45 -1.93
N GLU A 227 -8.03 -4.39 -1.91
CA GLU A 227 -7.87 -5.66 -1.21
C GLU A 227 -6.69 -6.46 -1.78
N PHE A 228 -6.59 -6.52 -3.11
CA PHE A 228 -5.45 -7.15 -3.78
C PHE A 228 -4.13 -6.49 -3.38
N PHE A 229 -4.07 -5.16 -3.37
CA PHE A 229 -2.88 -4.42 -2.96
C PHE A 229 -2.53 -4.63 -1.50
N LEU A 230 -3.50 -4.70 -0.59
CA LEU A 230 -3.27 -4.98 0.82
C LEU A 230 -2.68 -6.40 1.01
N GLN A 231 -3.29 -7.40 0.37
CA GLN A 231 -2.80 -8.78 0.42
C GLN A 231 -1.38 -8.89 -0.15
N LYS A 232 -1.11 -8.22 -1.29
CA LYS A 232 0.22 -8.20 -1.91
C LYS A 232 1.24 -7.46 -1.07
N THR A 233 0.85 -6.36 -0.45
CA THR A 233 1.69 -5.58 0.48
C THR A 233 2.17 -6.45 1.63
N ILE A 234 1.26 -7.18 2.28
CA ILE A 234 1.60 -8.09 3.38
C ILE A 234 2.56 -9.19 2.90
N GLN A 235 2.29 -9.79 1.73
CA GLN A 235 3.18 -10.79 1.15
C GLN A 235 4.59 -10.24 0.89
N VAL A 236 4.69 -9.06 0.29
CA VAL A 236 5.98 -8.42 -0.03
C VAL A 236 6.76 -8.12 1.26
N VAL A 237 6.13 -7.54 2.28
CA VAL A 237 6.80 -7.24 3.56
C VAL A 237 7.37 -8.51 4.20
N ILE A 238 6.58 -9.60 4.24
CA ILE A 238 7.03 -10.88 4.80
C ILE A 238 8.21 -11.44 4.01
N ILE A 239 8.12 -11.47 2.68
CA ILE A 239 9.18 -11.98 1.80
C ILE A 239 10.45 -11.14 1.94
N SER A 240 10.33 -9.81 1.96
CA SER A 240 11.45 -8.90 2.16
C SER A 240 12.15 -9.15 3.50
N PHE A 241 11.39 -9.35 4.58
CA PHE A 241 11.97 -9.63 5.91
C PHE A 241 12.72 -10.97 5.93
N ILE A 242 12.14 -12.03 5.34
CA ILE A 242 12.78 -13.34 5.24
C ILE A 242 14.06 -13.26 4.39
N LEU A 243 14.00 -12.61 3.23
CA LEU A 243 15.14 -12.49 2.33
C LEU A 243 16.29 -11.71 3.00
N THR A 244 15.97 -10.61 3.67
CA THR A 244 16.90 -9.84 4.51
C THR A 244 17.55 -10.73 5.57
N ALA A 245 16.76 -11.49 6.34
CA ALA A 245 17.28 -12.35 7.39
C ALA A 245 18.26 -13.40 6.83
N VAL A 246 17.93 -14.02 5.70
CA VAL A 246 18.80 -15.00 5.01
C VAL A 246 20.12 -14.36 4.58
N VAL A 247 20.07 -13.18 3.94
CA VAL A 247 21.27 -12.46 3.50
C VAL A 247 22.14 -12.08 4.68
N VAL A 248 21.56 -11.54 5.76
CA VAL A 248 22.30 -11.12 6.95
C VAL A 248 22.96 -12.33 7.64
N VAL A 249 22.26 -13.46 7.77
CA VAL A 249 22.84 -14.70 8.31
C VAL A 249 23.97 -15.23 7.41
N ALA A 250 23.79 -15.20 6.09
CA ALA A 250 24.81 -15.63 5.14
C ALA A 250 26.08 -14.76 5.22
N VAL A 251 25.93 -13.44 5.38
CA VAL A 251 27.04 -12.49 5.48
C VAL A 251 27.81 -12.65 6.79
N PHE A 252 27.13 -12.77 7.93
CA PHE A 252 27.79 -12.80 9.25
C PHE A 252 28.10 -14.21 9.77
N ARG A 253 27.50 -15.26 9.18
CA ARG A 253 27.68 -16.68 9.57
C ARG A 253 27.55 -16.92 11.07
N SER A 254 26.79 -16.09 11.77
CA SER A 254 26.61 -16.15 13.22
C SER A 254 25.31 -15.46 13.62
N LEU A 255 24.62 -16.02 14.61
CA LEU A 255 23.27 -15.56 14.98
C LEU A 255 23.25 -14.24 15.76
N VAL A 256 24.30 -13.97 16.56
CA VAL A 256 24.34 -12.77 17.42
C VAL A 256 24.40 -11.47 16.58
N PRO A 257 25.29 -11.33 15.59
CA PRO A 257 25.32 -10.13 14.74
C PRO A 257 24.09 -10.04 13.84
N SER A 258 23.58 -11.17 13.36
CA SER A 258 22.35 -11.19 12.57
C SER A 258 21.15 -10.69 13.36
N PHE A 259 21.03 -11.08 14.62
CA PHE A 259 19.98 -10.57 15.51
C PHE A 259 20.12 -9.06 15.74
N ALA A 260 21.35 -8.55 15.96
CA ALA A 260 21.58 -7.13 16.16
C ALA A 260 21.14 -6.29 14.95
N VAL A 261 21.50 -6.73 13.74
CA VAL A 261 21.09 -6.10 12.48
C VAL A 261 19.57 -6.19 12.26
N MET A 262 18.95 -7.35 12.51
CA MET A 262 17.50 -7.49 12.38
C MET A 262 16.72 -6.64 13.39
N PHE A 263 17.26 -6.49 14.61
CA PHE A 263 16.68 -5.62 15.62
C PHE A 263 16.83 -4.13 15.25
N GLY A 264 17.95 -3.75 14.64
CA GLY A 264 18.16 -2.42 14.04
C GLY A 264 17.07 -2.12 13.00
N ALA A 265 16.98 -2.95 11.97
CA ALA A 265 15.98 -2.81 10.90
C ALA A 265 14.53 -2.75 11.41
N MET A 266 14.19 -3.51 12.47
CA MET A 266 12.86 -3.43 13.09
C MET A 266 12.59 -2.07 13.72
N ASN A 267 13.57 -1.52 14.45
CA ASN A 267 13.46 -0.18 15.05
C ASN A 267 13.32 0.90 13.97
N ASP A 268 14.00 0.75 12.84
CA ASP A 268 13.95 1.72 11.74
C ASP A 268 12.56 1.78 11.10
N ILE A 269 11.90 0.63 10.92
CA ILE A 269 10.51 0.57 10.47
C ILE A 269 9.59 1.26 11.48
N ILE A 270 9.77 0.99 12.78
CA ILE A 270 8.96 1.62 13.84
C ILE A 270 9.13 3.15 13.83
N PHE A 271 10.36 3.64 13.65
CA PHE A 271 10.64 5.07 13.52
C PHE A 271 9.96 5.68 12.31
N ALA A 272 10.06 5.04 11.14
CA ALA A 272 9.44 5.52 9.92
C ALA A 272 7.91 5.56 10.06
N LEU A 273 7.30 4.50 10.58
CA LEU A 273 5.85 4.44 10.85
C LEU A 273 5.41 5.49 11.89
N GLY A 274 6.16 5.66 12.97
CA GLY A 274 5.86 6.68 13.98
C GLY A 274 5.94 8.10 13.42
N ALA A 275 6.92 8.37 12.56
CA ALA A 275 7.02 9.65 11.87
C ALA A 275 5.84 9.86 10.89
N MET A 276 5.40 8.83 10.18
CA MET A 276 4.19 8.91 9.35
C MET A 276 2.97 9.30 10.20
N GLY A 277 2.80 8.68 11.36
CA GLY A 277 1.71 9.00 12.28
C GLY A 277 1.83 10.40 12.91
N LEU A 278 3.05 10.88 13.14
CA LEU A 278 3.32 12.21 13.68
C LEU A 278 3.01 13.32 12.66
N PHE A 279 3.41 13.12 11.41
CA PHE A 279 3.24 14.10 10.33
C PHE A 279 1.96 13.90 9.52
N GLY A 280 1.16 12.88 9.84
CA GLY A 280 -0.08 12.56 9.11
C GLY A 280 0.17 12.09 7.67
N ILE A 281 1.33 11.50 7.38
CA ILE A 281 1.66 10.99 6.05
C ILE A 281 0.84 9.73 5.79
N PRO A 282 0.02 9.68 4.73
CA PRO A 282 -0.84 8.53 4.47
C PRO A 282 -0.04 7.31 4.05
N MET A 283 -0.54 6.14 4.46
CA MET A 283 -0.03 4.85 4.02
C MET A 283 -0.63 4.49 2.64
N THR A 284 0.11 4.82 1.59
CA THR A 284 -0.16 4.49 0.19
C THR A 284 0.79 3.41 -0.31
N LEU A 285 0.58 2.95 -1.55
CA LEU A 285 1.54 2.06 -2.22
C LEU A 285 2.91 2.73 -2.38
N ALA A 286 2.94 4.04 -2.59
CA ALA A 286 4.17 4.81 -2.75
C ALA A 286 4.93 4.94 -1.43
N SER A 287 4.26 5.27 -0.33
CA SER A 287 4.90 5.31 0.99
C SER A 287 5.37 3.94 1.44
N LEU A 288 4.64 2.87 1.10
CA LEU A 288 5.08 1.50 1.36
C LEU A 288 6.37 1.17 0.62
N GLY A 289 6.46 1.56 -0.65
CA GLY A 289 7.70 1.42 -1.43
C GLY A 289 8.87 2.14 -0.75
N ALA A 290 8.64 3.34 -0.22
CA ALA A 290 9.65 4.07 0.56
C ALA A 290 10.04 3.35 1.86
N LEU A 291 9.08 2.76 2.60
CA LEU A 291 9.37 1.93 3.78
C LEU A 291 10.21 0.70 3.43
N LEU A 292 9.89 -0.01 2.35
CA LEU A 292 10.65 -1.19 1.91
C LEU A 292 12.07 -0.82 1.47
N MET A 293 12.23 0.32 0.82
CA MET A 293 13.53 0.87 0.44
C MET A 293 14.34 1.30 1.67
N LEU A 294 13.69 1.88 2.70
CA LEU A 294 14.33 2.23 3.96
C LEU A 294 14.93 1.01 4.67
N ILE A 295 14.26 -0.14 4.62
CA ILE A 295 14.82 -1.40 5.13
C ILE A 295 16.17 -1.68 4.45
N GLY A 296 16.27 -1.53 3.13
CA GLY A 296 17.53 -1.72 2.41
C GLY A 296 18.62 -0.74 2.85
N TYR A 297 18.30 0.57 2.91
CA TYR A 297 19.28 1.59 3.29
C TYR A 297 19.76 1.48 4.74
N SER A 298 18.88 1.13 5.69
CA SER A 298 19.28 0.95 7.09
C SER A 298 20.09 -0.34 7.29
N LEU A 299 19.79 -1.40 6.53
CA LEU A 299 20.62 -2.61 6.52
C LEU A 299 22.03 -2.34 5.98
N ASP A 300 22.20 -1.46 5.00
CA ASP A 300 23.53 -1.11 4.47
C ASP A 300 24.42 -0.48 5.54
N THR A 301 23.89 0.46 6.33
CA THR A 301 24.62 1.12 7.42
C THR A 301 24.88 0.17 8.58
N ASP A 302 23.91 -0.68 8.93
CA ASP A 302 24.03 -1.71 9.96
C ASP A 302 25.05 -2.80 9.60
N ILE A 303 25.06 -3.25 8.35
CA ILE A 303 26.02 -4.23 7.85
C ILE A 303 27.43 -3.61 7.82
N LEU A 304 27.57 -2.36 7.36
CA LEU A 304 28.84 -1.64 7.34
C LEU A 304 29.43 -1.51 8.76
N LEU A 305 28.62 -1.04 9.71
CA LEU A 305 28.98 -0.88 11.11
C LEU A 305 29.43 -2.22 11.71
N THR A 306 28.59 -3.23 11.59
CA THR A 306 28.83 -4.56 12.16
C THR A 306 30.06 -5.21 11.55
N SER A 307 30.23 -5.11 10.22
CA SER A 307 31.41 -5.62 9.53
C SER A 307 32.69 -4.92 9.98
N ARG A 308 32.66 -3.58 10.13
CA ARG A 308 33.85 -2.83 10.56
C ARG A 308 34.24 -3.16 12.01
N ILE A 309 33.30 -3.35 12.92
CA ILE A 309 33.55 -3.68 14.34
C ILE A 309 33.89 -5.18 14.54
N MET A 310 33.31 -6.09 13.76
CA MET A 310 33.46 -7.52 14.01
C MET A 310 34.46 -8.23 13.10
N LYS A 311 34.65 -7.78 11.85
CA LYS A 311 35.48 -8.50 10.88
C LYS A 311 36.86 -7.88 10.66
N ARG A 312 37.04 -6.58 10.91
CA ARG A 312 38.36 -5.96 10.85
C ARG A 312 39.12 -6.14 12.17
N THR A 313 40.44 -6.00 12.16
CA THR A 313 41.28 -6.18 13.36
C THR A 313 42.12 -4.94 13.68
N GLU A 314 42.00 -3.89 12.87
CA GLU A 314 42.80 -2.67 12.98
C GLU A 314 42.24 -1.71 14.04
N GLY A 315 43.04 -1.35 15.04
CA GLY A 315 42.65 -0.41 16.09
C GLY A 315 41.58 -0.94 17.04
N THR A 316 41.14 -0.07 17.95
CA THR A 316 40.14 -0.45 18.97
C THR A 316 38.73 -0.58 18.37
N PRO A 317 37.85 -1.43 18.92
CA PRO A 317 36.45 -1.52 18.49
C PRO A 317 35.74 -0.15 18.43
N GLN A 318 36.02 0.75 19.38
CA GLN A 318 35.44 2.08 19.46
C GLN A 318 35.93 3.01 18.33
N GLU A 319 37.22 2.97 17.99
CA GLU A 319 37.76 3.70 16.83
C GLU A 319 37.17 3.20 15.51
N ARG A 320 36.99 1.88 15.39
CA ARG A 320 36.35 1.26 14.22
C ARG A 320 34.87 1.65 14.10
N ALA A 321 34.14 1.69 15.19
CA ALA A 321 32.75 2.17 15.24
C ALA A 321 32.65 3.63 14.80
N TYR A 322 33.53 4.50 15.32
CA TYR A 322 33.59 5.90 14.93
C TYR A 322 33.99 6.09 13.46
N GLY A 323 34.93 5.29 12.97
CA GLY A 323 35.26 5.26 11.54
C GLY A 323 34.07 4.85 10.69
N ALA A 324 33.31 3.82 11.10
CA ALA A 324 32.09 3.40 10.41
C ALA A 324 31.05 4.53 10.42
N MET A 325 30.88 5.23 11.54
CA MET A 325 29.98 6.36 11.70
C MET A 325 30.24 7.46 10.69
N LYS A 326 31.50 7.85 10.45
CA LYS A 326 31.81 8.84 9.42
C LYS A 326 31.37 8.42 8.03
N THR A 327 31.67 7.17 7.67
CA THR A 327 31.30 6.64 6.35
C THR A 327 29.78 6.54 6.21
N GLY A 328 29.10 5.96 7.20
CA GLY A 328 27.65 5.79 7.17
C GLY A 328 26.89 7.11 7.23
N MET A 329 27.30 8.07 8.06
CA MET A 329 26.72 9.41 8.07
C MET A 329 26.84 10.10 6.71
N LEU A 330 27.96 9.95 6.01
CA LEU A 330 28.13 10.52 4.66
C LEU A 330 27.14 9.88 3.67
N MET A 331 27.04 8.55 3.67
CA MET A 331 26.09 7.82 2.82
C MET A 331 24.64 8.25 3.10
N THR A 332 24.21 8.24 4.36
CA THR A 332 22.86 8.65 4.74
C THR A 332 22.60 10.12 4.43
N THR A 333 23.56 11.01 4.64
CA THR A 333 23.42 12.45 4.32
C THR A 333 23.21 12.65 2.83
N THR A 334 23.98 11.96 1.97
CA THR A 334 23.78 12.06 0.52
C THR A 334 22.39 11.60 0.10
N THR A 335 21.87 10.52 0.72
CA THR A 335 20.53 10.01 0.45
C THR A 335 19.44 10.97 0.96
N ILE A 336 19.60 11.54 2.16
CA ILE A 336 18.70 12.58 2.70
C ILE A 336 18.67 13.80 1.77
N LEU A 337 19.82 14.23 1.24
CA LEU A 337 19.87 15.34 0.29
C LEU A 337 19.13 15.01 -1.00
N SER A 338 19.30 13.80 -1.55
CA SER A 338 18.57 13.35 -2.74
C SER A 338 17.07 13.32 -2.51
N PHE A 339 16.59 12.77 -1.39
CA PHE A 339 15.16 12.83 -1.04
C PHE A 339 14.70 14.23 -0.68
N GLY A 340 15.58 15.09 -0.16
CA GLY A 340 15.30 16.52 0.06
C GLY A 340 15.03 17.25 -1.25
N VAL A 341 15.77 16.94 -2.32
CA VAL A 341 15.47 17.44 -3.67
C VAL A 341 14.12 16.90 -4.14
N LEU A 342 13.82 15.61 -3.95
CA LEU A 342 12.52 15.04 -4.31
C LEU A 342 11.37 15.68 -3.51
N PHE A 343 11.60 16.01 -2.23
CA PHE A 343 10.64 16.70 -1.38
C PHE A 343 10.39 18.12 -1.89
N ILE A 344 11.43 18.86 -2.26
CA ILE A 344 11.28 20.17 -2.89
C ILE A 344 10.51 20.04 -4.22
N LEU A 345 10.86 19.07 -5.06
CA LEU A 345 10.13 18.79 -6.31
C LEU A 345 8.66 18.45 -6.05
N SER A 346 8.34 17.75 -4.96
CA SER A 346 6.95 17.46 -4.59
C SER A 346 6.16 18.74 -4.29
N MET A 347 6.79 19.72 -3.63
CA MET A 347 6.19 21.02 -3.38
C MET A 347 6.02 21.84 -4.67
N LEU A 348 6.95 21.69 -5.63
CA LEU A 348 6.85 22.38 -6.92
C LEU A 348 5.81 21.76 -7.86
N THR A 349 5.72 20.43 -7.89
CA THR A 349 4.87 19.67 -8.82
C THR A 349 3.49 19.30 -8.26
N GLN A 350 3.29 19.44 -6.95
CA GLN A 350 2.06 19.08 -6.22
C GLN A 350 1.65 17.60 -6.34
N LEU A 351 2.61 16.72 -6.66
CA LEU A 351 2.35 15.29 -6.73
C LEU A 351 2.46 14.70 -5.33
N SER A 352 1.31 14.33 -4.76
CA SER A 352 1.23 13.74 -3.41
C SER A 352 2.08 12.48 -3.27
N THR A 353 2.20 11.70 -4.34
CA THR A 353 3.12 10.55 -4.45
C THR A 353 4.57 10.94 -4.13
N TYR A 354 5.09 12.05 -4.67
CA TYR A 354 6.48 12.46 -4.43
C TYR A 354 6.68 12.93 -3.00
N TYR A 355 5.69 13.63 -2.45
CA TYR A 355 5.70 14.05 -1.06
C TYR A 355 5.74 12.84 -0.13
N GLN A 356 4.86 11.86 -0.35
CA GLN A 356 4.79 10.64 0.47
C GLN A 356 6.09 9.85 0.44
N ILE A 357 6.68 9.62 -0.75
CA ILE A 357 7.96 8.89 -0.87
C ILE A 357 9.08 9.62 -0.14
N SER A 358 9.25 10.91 -0.44
CA SER A 358 10.37 11.70 0.09
C SER A 358 10.25 11.97 1.59
N ALA A 359 9.05 12.30 2.08
CA ALA A 359 8.82 12.57 3.50
C ALA A 359 9.07 11.32 4.35
N VAL A 360 8.58 10.15 3.92
CA VAL A 360 8.83 8.87 4.60
C VAL A 360 10.31 8.55 4.59
N ALA A 361 10.98 8.65 3.43
CA ALA A 361 12.40 8.37 3.31
C ALA A 361 13.25 9.29 4.21
N ILE A 362 13.01 10.61 4.20
CA ILE A 362 13.76 11.56 5.05
C ILE A 362 13.55 11.24 6.52
N CYS A 363 12.31 11.07 6.96
CA CYS A 363 12.02 10.78 8.37
C CYS A 363 12.62 9.44 8.81
N GLY A 364 12.50 8.41 7.97
CA GLY A 364 13.08 7.10 8.22
C GLY A 364 14.60 7.12 8.29
N LEU A 365 15.28 7.85 7.39
CA LEU A 365 16.74 7.98 7.40
C LEU A 365 17.24 8.78 8.62
N ILE A 366 16.49 9.76 9.10
CA ILE A 366 16.79 10.45 10.36
C ILE A 366 16.65 9.49 11.55
N GLY A 367 15.58 8.68 11.54
CA GLY A 367 15.37 7.61 12.52
C GLY A 367 16.51 6.60 12.52
N ASP A 368 16.92 6.13 11.34
CA ASP A 368 18.05 5.21 11.13
C ASP A 368 19.34 5.78 11.72
N LEU A 369 19.68 7.06 11.50
CA LEU A 369 20.87 7.66 12.13
C LEU A 369 20.83 7.55 13.66
N ILE A 370 19.67 7.74 14.27
CA ILE A 370 19.53 7.63 15.73
C ILE A 370 19.62 6.15 16.14
N ALA A 371 18.90 5.27 15.47
CA ALA A 371 18.84 3.84 15.78
C ALA A 371 20.19 3.15 15.59
N THR A 372 20.82 3.32 14.43
CA THR A 372 22.08 2.68 14.05
C THR A 372 23.23 3.11 14.94
N TRP A 373 23.43 4.42 15.13
CA TRP A 373 24.59 4.92 15.88
C TRP A 373 24.38 4.96 17.39
N CYS A 374 23.15 5.09 17.89
CA CYS A 374 22.90 5.11 19.35
C CYS A 374 22.45 3.74 19.91
N THR A 375 21.87 2.86 19.10
CA THR A 375 21.43 1.52 19.52
C THR A 375 22.33 0.43 18.95
N ASN A 376 22.35 0.25 17.63
CA ASN A 376 23.01 -0.91 17.03
C ASN A 376 24.53 -0.89 17.28
N ALA A 377 25.17 0.27 17.13
CA ALA A 377 26.60 0.43 17.43
C ALA A 377 26.92 0.08 18.88
N VAL A 378 26.06 0.45 19.83
CA VAL A 378 26.24 0.12 21.24
C VAL A 378 26.07 -1.38 21.50
N ILE A 379 25.07 -2.03 20.90
CA ILE A 379 24.84 -3.47 21.01
C ILE A 379 26.04 -4.24 20.46
N VAL A 380 26.50 -3.89 19.26
CA VAL A 380 27.63 -4.57 18.60
C VAL A 380 28.92 -4.35 19.40
N LEU A 381 29.23 -3.13 19.83
CA LEU A 381 30.39 -2.83 20.66
C LEU A 381 30.38 -3.64 21.96
N TRP A 382 29.24 -3.68 22.65
CA TRP A 382 29.10 -4.43 23.89
C TRP A 382 29.26 -5.94 23.67
N SER A 383 28.78 -6.47 22.54
CA SER A 383 28.94 -7.89 22.18
C SER A 383 30.42 -8.28 21.96
N VAL A 384 31.24 -7.37 21.44
CA VAL A 384 32.67 -7.60 21.21
C VAL A 384 33.45 -7.44 22.52
N GLU A 385 33.18 -6.40 23.30
CA GLU A 385 33.84 -6.18 24.60
C GLU A 385 33.55 -7.32 25.60
N SER A 386 32.31 -7.82 25.63
CA SER A 386 31.92 -8.93 26.52
C SER A 386 32.55 -10.27 26.14
N LYS A 387 32.91 -10.47 24.86
CA LYS A 387 33.70 -11.64 24.42
C LYS A 387 35.18 -11.47 24.74
N ALA A 388 35.72 -10.27 24.62
CA ALA A 388 37.12 -9.97 24.96
C ALA A 388 37.40 -10.09 26.47
N GLY A 389 36.42 -9.79 27.34
CA GLY A 389 36.54 -9.94 28.79
C GLY A 389 36.34 -11.37 29.34
N LYS A 390 36.11 -12.36 28.48
CA LYS A 390 35.95 -13.78 28.84
C LYS A 390 37.15 -14.66 28.47
N ILE A 391 38.25 -14.07 28.01
CA ILE A 391 39.49 -14.76 27.63
C ILE A 391 40.56 -14.54 28.70
#